data_AF-A0A679JG18-F1
#
_entry.id   AF-A0A679JG18-F1
#
_cell.length_a   1.000
_cell.length_b   1.000
_cell.length_c   1.000
_cell.angle_alpha   90.00
_cell.angle_beta   90.00
_cell.angle_gamma   90.00
#
_symmetry.space_group_name_H-M   'P 1'
#
loop_
_entity.id
_entity.type
_entity.pdbx_description
1 polymer ?
#
loop_
_entity_poly.entity_id
_entity_poly.type
_entity_poly.pdbx_seq_one_letter_code
_entity_poly.pdbx_strand_id
1 'polypeptide(L)'
;MKESKFELLDRYFAARRIKPKDGYDAEDRARRVQRLWDRLERLASPVFAEFEEYLNVALGDAVECYIDRHTGRDSDAPPYITFRWGAQGTHLNSLSFTGAVETGEIHATWRCWRNGLKFHGEDTINPLWSSELVHSMLQELVFQFAPV
;
A
#
# COMPACT_ATOMS: atom_id res chain seq x y z
N MET A 1 20.56 -32.22 -5.63
CA MET A 1 20.17 -30.82 -5.32
C MET A 1 20.65 -29.99 -6.50
N LYS A 2 19.77 -29.35 -7.28
CA LYS A 2 20.22 -28.48 -8.38
C LYS A 2 20.70 -27.17 -7.77
N GLU A 3 22.00 -26.90 -7.90
CA GLU A 3 22.59 -25.60 -7.55
C GLU A 3 21.88 -24.50 -8.35
N SER A 4 21.39 -23.50 -7.63
CA SER A 4 20.73 -22.34 -8.21
C SER A 4 21.78 -21.47 -8.91
N LYS A 5 21.46 -20.98 -10.11
CA LYS A 5 22.37 -20.15 -10.93
C LYS A 5 22.41 -18.69 -10.49
N PHE A 6 21.85 -18.36 -9.33
CA PHE A 6 21.67 -16.98 -8.87
C PHE A 6 22.30 -16.77 -7.50
N GLU A 7 23.63 -16.83 -7.42
CA GLU A 7 24.40 -16.73 -6.16
C GLU A 7 24.01 -15.53 -5.27
N LEU A 8 23.61 -14.40 -5.90
CA LEU A 8 23.14 -13.20 -5.18
C LEU A 8 21.73 -13.35 -4.60
N LEU A 9 20.84 -14.05 -5.30
CA LEU A 9 19.45 -14.26 -4.88
C LEU A 9 19.31 -15.52 -4.01
N ASP A 10 20.29 -16.41 -3.99
CA ASP A 10 20.27 -17.60 -3.14
C ASP A 10 20.22 -17.25 -1.66
N ARG A 11 20.88 -16.15 -1.26
CA ARG A 11 20.74 -15.60 0.10
C ARG A 11 19.33 -15.07 0.37
N TYR A 12 18.70 -14.45 -0.63
CA TYR A 12 17.33 -13.94 -0.54
C TYR A 12 16.30 -15.08 -0.46
N PHE A 13 16.42 -16.11 -1.30
CA PHE A 13 15.56 -17.28 -1.30
C PHE A 13 15.79 -18.17 -0.06
N ALA A 14 17.02 -18.26 0.44
CA ALA A 14 17.31 -18.90 1.71
C ALA A 14 16.65 -18.13 2.86
N ALA A 15 16.78 -16.80 2.92
CA ALA A 15 16.13 -15.96 3.93
C ALA A 15 14.60 -16.08 3.92
N ARG A 16 13.99 -16.16 2.73
CA ARG A 16 12.53 -16.34 2.58
C ARG A 16 12.03 -17.75 2.94
N ARG A 17 12.94 -18.74 3.00
CA ARG A 17 12.67 -20.13 3.44
C ARG A 17 12.96 -20.38 4.91
N ILE A 18 13.62 -19.44 5.60
CA ILE A 18 13.77 -19.51 7.06
C ILE A 18 12.39 -19.22 7.64
N LYS A 19 11.69 -20.29 8.05
CA LYS A 19 10.58 -20.15 8.99
C LYS A 19 11.12 -19.36 10.19
N PRO A 20 10.37 -18.37 10.72
CA PRO A 20 10.76 -17.70 11.95
C PRO A 20 11.16 -18.76 12.99
N LYS A 21 12.27 -18.55 13.70
CA LYS A 21 12.57 -19.38 14.88
C LYS A 21 11.35 -19.33 15.79
N ASP A 22 10.89 -20.48 16.27
CA ASP A 22 9.82 -20.54 17.25
C ASP A 22 10.23 -19.70 18.48
N GLY A 23 9.63 -18.52 18.63
CA GLY A 23 9.97 -17.52 19.64
C GLY A 23 9.65 -16.10 19.17
N TYR A 24 8.91 -15.34 19.97
CA TYR A 24 8.61 -13.93 19.71
C TYR A 24 9.86 -13.07 19.93
N ASP A 25 10.62 -12.82 18.86
CA ASP A 25 11.71 -11.85 18.87
C ASP A 25 11.15 -10.46 18.51
N ALA A 26 10.91 -9.64 19.54
CA ALA A 26 10.37 -8.29 19.41
C ALA A 26 11.26 -7.39 18.54
N GLU A 27 12.59 -7.58 18.57
CA GLU A 27 13.52 -6.80 17.76
C GLU A 27 13.45 -7.19 16.28
N ASP A 28 13.32 -8.48 15.98
CA ASP A 28 13.12 -8.95 14.60
C ASP A 28 11.78 -8.47 14.03
N ARG A 29 10.70 -8.54 14.83
CA ARG A 29 9.39 -8.01 14.43
C ARG A 29 9.48 -6.50 14.15
N ALA A 30 10.08 -5.72 15.04
CA ALA A 30 10.26 -4.27 14.85
C ALA A 30 11.04 -3.96 13.56
N ARG A 31 12.08 -4.74 13.26
CA ARG A 31 12.86 -4.62 12.01
C ARG A 31 12.03 -4.93 10.77
N ARG A 32 11.17 -5.96 10.80
CA ARG A 32 10.26 -6.30 9.70
C ARG A 32 9.22 -5.21 9.46
N VAL A 33 8.60 -4.71 10.52
CA VAL A 33 7.67 -3.57 10.48
C VAL A 33 8.34 -2.39 9.80
N GLN A 34 9.57 -2.04 10.21
CA GLN A 34 10.27 -0.92 9.62
C GLN A 34 10.55 -1.09 8.12
N ARG A 35 11.02 -2.27 7.71
CA ARG A 35 11.31 -2.54 6.29
C ARG A 35 10.05 -2.48 5.43
N LEU A 36 8.92 -2.97 5.94
CA LEU A 36 7.64 -2.87 5.25
C LEU A 36 7.17 -1.42 5.16
N TRP A 37 7.27 -0.66 6.24
CA TRP A 37 6.96 0.76 6.25
C TRP A 37 7.79 1.53 5.20
N ASP A 38 9.11 1.35 5.19
CA ASP A 38 10.01 1.99 4.22
C ASP A 38 9.66 1.63 2.76
N ARG A 39 9.15 0.40 2.55
CA ARG A 39 8.70 -0.06 1.23
C ARG A 39 7.37 0.58 0.85
N LEU A 40 6.40 0.67 1.77
CA LEU A 40 5.10 1.31 1.56
C LEU A 40 5.29 2.81 1.24
N GLU A 41 6.07 3.51 2.04
CA GLU A 41 6.39 4.94 1.84
C GLU A 41 7.01 5.18 0.47
N ARG A 42 8.03 4.40 0.08
CA ARG A 42 8.66 4.55 -1.23
C ARG A 42 7.73 4.28 -2.41
N LEU A 43 6.78 3.35 -2.23
CA LEU A 43 5.91 2.88 -3.28
C LEU A 43 4.68 3.78 -3.48
N ALA A 44 4.12 4.32 -2.39
CA ALA A 44 2.82 4.99 -2.42
C ALA A 44 2.85 6.47 -2.02
N SER A 45 3.69 6.91 -1.06
CA SER A 45 3.67 8.31 -0.61
C SER A 45 3.86 9.35 -1.71
N PRO A 46 4.84 9.23 -2.64
CA PRO A 46 5.00 10.25 -3.68
C PRO A 46 3.79 10.35 -4.60
N VAL A 47 3.22 9.20 -4.99
CA VAL A 47 2.02 9.14 -5.83
C VAL A 47 0.81 9.74 -5.11
N PHE A 48 0.61 9.36 -3.85
CA PHE A 48 -0.54 9.84 -3.08
C PHE A 48 -0.48 11.35 -2.83
N ALA A 49 0.71 11.89 -2.57
CA ALA A 49 0.91 13.34 -2.45
C ALA A 49 0.64 14.08 -3.77
N GLU A 50 1.09 13.51 -4.90
CA GLU A 50 0.82 14.07 -6.23
C GLU A 50 -0.69 14.13 -6.53
N PHE A 51 -1.43 13.07 -6.23
CA PHE A 51 -2.88 13.03 -6.44
C PHE A 51 -3.65 13.92 -5.46
N GLU A 52 -3.22 14.03 -4.21
CA GLU A 52 -3.77 14.97 -3.24
C GLU A 52 -3.62 16.41 -3.74
N GLU A 53 -2.42 16.80 -4.19
CA GLU A 53 -2.17 18.12 -4.76
C GLU A 53 -3.00 18.35 -6.02
N TYR A 54 -3.00 17.40 -6.96
CA TYR A 54 -3.76 17.48 -8.20
C TYR A 54 -5.26 17.71 -7.96
N LEU A 55 -5.89 16.92 -7.08
CA LEU A 55 -7.31 17.03 -6.81
C LEU A 55 -7.65 18.34 -6.09
N ASN A 56 -6.84 18.74 -5.11
CA ASN A 56 -7.03 20.02 -4.42
C ASN A 56 -6.90 21.22 -5.38
N VAL A 57 -5.95 21.20 -6.32
CA VAL A 57 -5.81 22.25 -7.34
C VAL A 57 -6.98 22.24 -8.33
N ALA A 58 -7.43 21.07 -8.74
CA ALA A 58 -8.48 20.94 -9.76
C ALA A 58 -9.89 21.30 -9.25
N LEU A 59 -10.17 21.01 -7.97
CA LEU A 59 -11.54 21.04 -7.43
C LEU A 59 -11.69 21.94 -6.20
N GLY A 60 -10.59 22.35 -5.55
CA GLY A 60 -10.63 23.17 -4.35
C GLY A 60 -11.52 22.57 -3.26
N ASP A 61 -12.38 23.40 -2.66
CA ASP A 61 -13.25 22.99 -1.55
C ASP A 61 -14.31 21.93 -1.93
N ALA A 62 -14.51 21.65 -3.23
CA ALA A 62 -15.48 20.64 -3.68
C ALA A 62 -14.98 19.20 -3.48
N VAL A 63 -13.69 18.99 -3.22
CA VAL A 63 -13.10 17.65 -2.99
C VAL A 63 -12.73 17.46 -1.53
N GLU A 64 -12.91 16.24 -1.06
CA GLU A 64 -12.33 15.76 0.19
C GLU A 64 -11.31 14.67 -0.15
N CYS A 65 -10.03 14.95 0.10
CA CYS A 65 -8.96 13.98 -0.07
C CYS A 65 -7.91 14.12 1.03
N TYR A 66 -7.32 12.99 1.43
CA TYR A 66 -6.26 12.94 2.43
C TYR A 66 -5.54 11.59 2.41
N ILE A 67 -4.35 11.57 3.02
CA ILE A 67 -3.50 10.39 3.14
C ILE A 67 -3.44 9.92 4.59
N ASP A 68 -4.01 8.75 4.87
CA ASP A 68 -3.89 8.08 6.17
C ASP A 68 -2.62 7.23 6.22
N ARG A 69 -1.87 7.32 7.32
CA ARG A 69 -0.64 6.57 7.54
C ARG A 69 -0.65 5.89 8.89
N HIS A 70 -0.17 4.65 8.93
CA HIS A 70 0.13 3.95 10.17
C HIS A 70 1.41 3.16 10.04
N THR A 71 2.35 3.38 10.96
CA THR A 71 3.68 2.77 10.89
C THR A 71 3.72 1.35 11.44
N GLY A 72 2.69 0.91 12.17
CA GLY A 72 2.65 -0.39 12.83
C GLY A 72 3.67 -0.58 13.97
N ARG A 73 4.43 0.47 14.35
CA ARG A 73 5.45 0.38 15.41
C ARG A 73 4.85 0.31 16.83
N ASP A 74 3.77 1.05 17.06
CA ASP A 74 3.18 1.24 18.38
C ASP A 74 1.95 0.36 18.64
N SER A 75 1.70 -0.63 17.77
CA SER A 75 0.51 -1.48 17.84
C SER A 75 0.72 -2.86 17.23
N ASP A 76 -0.17 -3.79 17.53
CA ASP A 76 -0.25 -5.07 16.83
C ASP A 76 -0.78 -4.95 15.39
N ALA A 77 -1.36 -3.80 15.03
CA ALA A 77 -1.86 -3.56 13.68
C ALA A 77 -0.71 -3.43 12.66
N PRO A 78 -0.89 -3.98 11.44
CA PRO A 78 0.11 -3.90 10.38
C PRO A 78 0.33 -2.46 9.90
N PRO A 79 1.53 -2.12 9.39
CA PRO A 79 1.76 -0.83 8.75
C PRO A 79 0.89 -0.69 7.50
N TYR A 80 0.35 0.51 7.28
CA TYR A 80 -0.41 0.82 6.08
C TYR A 80 -0.25 2.28 5.64
N ILE A 81 -0.52 2.52 4.36
CA ILE A 81 -0.73 3.85 3.79
C ILE A 81 -1.97 3.83 2.90
N THR A 82 -2.86 4.80 3.07
CA THR A 82 -4.13 4.86 2.35
C THR A 82 -4.34 6.25 1.78
N PHE A 83 -4.70 6.32 0.51
CA PHE A 83 -5.22 7.53 -0.10
C PHE A 83 -6.74 7.46 -0.15
N ARG A 84 -7.41 8.55 0.23
CA ARG A 84 -8.86 8.69 0.12
C ARG A 84 -9.22 9.89 -0.72
N TRP A 85 -10.27 9.76 -1.51
CA TRP A 85 -10.79 10.86 -2.34
C TRP A 85 -12.30 10.74 -2.54
N GLY A 86 -12.98 11.87 -2.68
CA GLY A 86 -14.41 11.93 -3.00
C GLY A 86 -14.89 13.38 -3.05
N ALA A 87 -16.13 13.59 -3.49
CA ALA A 87 -16.75 14.90 -3.39
C ALA A 87 -17.07 15.21 -1.91
N GLN A 88 -17.01 16.48 -1.52
CA GLN A 88 -17.25 16.90 -0.15
C GLN A 88 -18.63 16.42 0.35
N GLY A 89 -18.66 15.80 1.52
CA GLY A 89 -19.91 15.31 2.14
C GLY A 89 -20.46 14.02 1.53
N THR A 90 -19.70 13.34 0.65
CA THR A 90 -20.10 12.07 0.03
C THR A 90 -19.27 10.89 0.57
N HIS A 91 -19.51 9.68 0.05
CA HIS A 91 -18.68 8.53 0.36
C HIS A 91 -17.30 8.68 -0.29
N LEU A 92 -16.25 8.60 0.52
CA LEU A 92 -14.89 8.56 0.01
C LEU A 92 -14.56 7.20 -0.59
N ASN A 93 -13.95 7.26 -1.77
CA ASN A 93 -13.18 6.17 -2.34
C ASN A 93 -11.85 6.04 -1.58
N SER A 94 -11.24 4.87 -1.64
CA SER A 94 -9.95 4.63 -0.99
C SER A 94 -9.12 3.61 -1.74
N LEU A 95 -7.81 3.83 -1.76
CA LEU A 95 -6.79 2.86 -2.12
C LEU A 95 -5.82 2.72 -0.94
N SER A 96 -5.71 1.52 -0.38
CA SER A 96 -4.88 1.20 0.78
C SER A 96 -3.84 0.15 0.45
N PHE A 97 -2.61 0.37 0.88
CA PHE A 97 -1.53 -0.61 0.88
C PHE A 97 -1.20 -1.00 2.32
N THR A 98 -1.39 -2.27 2.65
CA THR A 98 -1.15 -2.80 4.01
C THR A 98 -0.08 -3.89 3.98
N GLY A 99 0.92 -3.78 4.86
CA GLY A 99 2.02 -4.73 4.96
C GLY A 99 1.76 -5.86 5.95
N ALA A 100 1.76 -7.11 5.50
CA ALA A 100 1.72 -8.28 6.37
C ALA A 100 3.11 -8.54 6.98
N VAL A 101 3.30 -8.17 8.26
CA VAL A 101 4.60 -8.21 8.96
C VAL A 101 5.25 -9.60 8.93
N GLU A 102 4.43 -10.64 9.08
CA GLU A 102 4.93 -12.02 9.18
C GLU A 102 5.36 -12.59 7.82
N THR A 103 4.67 -12.24 6.74
CA THR A 103 4.97 -12.75 5.39
C THR A 103 5.85 -11.82 4.56
N GLY A 104 5.91 -10.54 4.93
CA GLY A 104 6.55 -9.47 4.15
C GLY A 104 5.78 -9.06 2.90
N GLU A 105 4.55 -9.55 2.73
CA GLU A 105 3.67 -9.21 1.62
C GLU A 105 3.04 -7.84 1.84
N ILE A 106 2.69 -7.18 0.73
CA ILE A 106 1.89 -5.96 0.77
C ILE A 106 0.62 -6.26 -0.01
N HIS A 107 -0.52 -5.95 0.58
CA HIS A 107 -1.83 -6.07 -0.06
C HIS A 107 -2.33 -4.69 -0.43
N ALA A 108 -2.62 -4.51 -1.72
CA ALA A 108 -3.35 -3.38 -2.24
C ALA A 108 -4.84 -3.69 -2.12
N THR A 109 -5.63 -2.79 -1.54
CA THR A 109 -7.08 -2.92 -1.46
C THR A 109 -7.70 -1.60 -1.88
N TRP A 110 -8.75 -1.66 -2.69
CA TRP A 110 -9.50 -0.46 -3.06
C TRP A 110 -10.98 -0.66 -2.79
N ARG A 111 -11.61 0.45 -2.46
CA ARG A 111 -13.05 0.56 -2.21
C ARG A 111 -13.52 1.84 -2.84
N CYS A 112 -14.43 1.74 -3.79
CA CYS A 112 -14.93 2.87 -4.54
C CYS A 112 -16.45 2.86 -4.59
N TRP A 113 -17.03 4.03 -4.89
CA TRP A 113 -18.46 4.25 -4.97
C TRP A 113 -18.80 4.89 -6.30
N ARG A 114 -19.85 4.39 -6.95
CA ARG A 114 -20.41 5.00 -8.16
C ARG A 114 -21.92 4.81 -8.17
N ASN A 115 -22.68 5.90 -8.24
CA ASN A 115 -24.15 5.89 -8.21
C ASN A 115 -24.72 5.10 -7.02
N GLY A 116 -24.10 5.26 -5.84
CA GLY A 116 -24.49 4.53 -4.61
C GLY A 116 -24.08 3.05 -4.57
N LEU A 117 -23.50 2.50 -5.64
CA LEU A 117 -22.99 1.13 -5.69
C LEU A 117 -21.54 1.09 -5.21
N LYS A 118 -21.24 0.12 -4.35
CA LYS A 118 -19.90 -0.13 -3.81
C LYS A 118 -19.14 -1.10 -4.71
N PHE A 119 -17.94 -0.70 -5.11
CA PHE A 119 -16.95 -1.50 -5.80
C PHE A 119 -15.79 -1.77 -4.85
N HIS A 120 -15.23 -2.97 -4.91
CA HIS A 120 -14.08 -3.35 -4.10
C HIS A 120 -13.21 -4.31 -4.88
N GLY A 121 -11.92 -4.28 -4.59
CA GLY A 121 -10.98 -5.24 -5.10
C GLY A 121 -9.72 -5.26 -4.26
N GLU A 122 -8.93 -6.28 -4.49
CA GLU A 122 -7.67 -6.50 -3.80
C GLU A 122 -6.66 -7.13 -4.75
N ASP A 123 -5.38 -6.85 -4.50
CA ASP A 123 -4.28 -7.52 -5.16
C ASP A 123 -3.08 -7.64 -4.19
N THR A 124 -2.24 -8.65 -4.40
CA THR A 124 -1.02 -8.84 -3.64
C THR A 124 0.17 -8.32 -4.43
N ILE A 125 0.86 -7.34 -3.85
CA ILE A 125 2.03 -6.72 -4.46
C ILE A 125 3.17 -7.73 -4.60
N ASN A 126 3.58 -7.95 -5.84
CA ASN A 126 4.77 -8.69 -6.19
C ASN A 126 6.00 -7.74 -6.34
N PRO A 127 7.22 -8.27 -6.52
CA PRO A 127 8.42 -7.44 -6.63
C PRO A 127 8.50 -6.51 -7.86
N LEU A 128 7.62 -6.68 -8.86
CA LEU A 128 7.59 -5.84 -10.07
C LEU A 128 6.80 -4.54 -9.86
N TRP A 129 6.07 -4.41 -8.76
CA TRP A 129 5.36 -3.16 -8.47
C TRP A 129 6.35 -2.04 -8.22
N SER A 130 6.11 -0.94 -8.91
CA SER A 130 6.87 0.30 -8.80
C SER A 130 5.93 1.46 -8.50
N SER A 131 6.50 2.62 -8.19
CA SER A 131 5.71 3.85 -8.01
C SER A 131 4.92 4.20 -9.28
N GLU A 132 5.46 3.92 -10.48
CA GLU A 132 4.74 4.17 -11.74
C GLU A 132 3.51 3.27 -11.91
N LEU A 133 3.59 2.02 -11.44
CA LEU A 133 2.44 1.11 -11.47
C LEU A 133 1.35 1.55 -10.49
N VAL A 134 1.74 1.99 -9.28
CA VAL A 134 0.81 2.56 -8.29
C VAL A 134 0.14 3.82 -8.84
N HIS A 135 0.92 4.68 -9.50
CA HIS A 135 0.40 5.86 -10.18
C HIS A 135 -0.64 5.49 -11.24
N SER A 136 -0.30 4.57 -12.14
CA SER A 136 -1.21 4.12 -13.20
C SER A 136 -2.52 3.54 -12.61
N MET A 137 -2.41 2.74 -11.56
CA MET A 137 -3.56 2.15 -10.88
C MET A 137 -4.43 3.21 -10.20
N LEU A 138 -3.82 4.15 -9.47
CA LEU A 138 -4.56 5.23 -8.81
C LEU A 138 -5.20 6.17 -9.84
N GLN A 139 -4.51 6.46 -10.95
CA GLN A 139 -5.04 7.23 -12.06
C GLN A 139 -6.31 6.59 -12.64
N GLU A 140 -6.27 5.29 -12.89
CA GLU A 140 -7.44 4.54 -13.38
C GLU A 140 -8.60 4.63 -12.40
N LEU A 141 -8.34 4.43 -11.10
CA LEU A 141 -9.37 4.53 -10.06
C LEU A 141 -9.97 5.93 -9.98
N VAL A 142 -9.15 6.99 -9.98
CA VAL A 142 -9.62 8.37 -9.91
C VAL A 142 -10.43 8.75 -11.16
N PHE A 143 -10.07 8.26 -12.35
CA PHE A 143 -10.86 8.51 -13.56
C PHE A 143 -12.19 7.75 -13.58
N GLN A 144 -12.22 6.50 -13.11
CA GLN A 144 -13.45 5.70 -13.07
C GLN A 144 -14.40 6.10 -11.93
N PHE A 145 -13.84 6.64 -10.84
CA PHE A 145 -14.52 7.02 -9.62
C PHE A 145 -14.15 8.47 -9.24
N ALA A 146 -14.38 9.38 -10.19
CA ALA A 146 -14.10 10.79 -9.99
C ALA A 146 -14.94 11.36 -8.83
N PRO A 147 -14.42 12.38 -8.11
CA PRO A 147 -15.21 13.16 -7.17
C PRO A 147 -16.20 14.05 -7.96
N VAL A 148 -17.42 13.57 -8.13
CA VAL A 148 -18.55 14.25 -8.81
C VAL A 148 -19.80 14.26 -7.96
#